data_AF-A0A453PQ59-F1
#
_entry.id   AF-A0A453PQ59-F1
#
_cell.length_a   1.000
_cell.length_b   1.000
_cell.length_c   1.000
_cell.angle_alpha   90.00
_cell.angle_beta   90.00
_cell.angle_gamma   90.00
#
_symmetry.space_group_name_H-M   'P 1'
#
loop_
_entity.id
_entity.type
_entity.pdbx_description
1 polymer ?
#
loop_
_entity_poly.entity_id
_entity_poly.type
_entity_poly.pdbx_seq_one_letter_code
_entity_poly.pdbx_strand_id
1 'polypeptide(L)'
;FPHTAPAPTTPRTAMEAAAADLLAALSSPSSRAGLHSRFAAYLQPFSPHLPAANPNPKPPPKRATKQAKQPPLPPDAAAVRPLAKRFLPFLCRALQLLPPLLLPNPSAGGDAAGLDELLEIYGLTLDCLAAISTCLAGKPYSVLLQRGRFVCCLESRGHYARAEAEAAATLDALRCALSPPTAAKPSRGAASVAPLLPEPGIAGEAGADPEVTTLAVELTVCLANCASKGKVKEDACYERVRNLVEQLRPWLRIPTEEASKKYVTLLVNALSRCAISLAAESSFFDADLVREFCVATLGECEKAQLIERLPI
;
A
#
# COMPACT_ATOMS: atom_id res chain seq x y z
N PHE A 1 31.78 19.61 47.49
CA PHE A 1 31.14 19.47 46.17
C PHE A 1 29.75 18.90 46.37
N PRO A 2 28.67 19.68 46.21
CA PRO A 2 27.34 19.11 46.31
C PRO A 2 27.05 18.29 45.04
N HIS A 3 26.64 17.05 45.24
CA HIS A 3 26.10 16.19 44.19
C HIS A 3 24.76 16.79 43.73
N THR A 4 24.76 17.44 42.57
CA THR A 4 23.53 17.87 41.91
C THR A 4 22.82 16.62 41.40
N ALA A 5 21.69 16.26 42.01
CA ALA A 5 20.81 15.23 41.48
C ALA A 5 20.29 15.65 40.09
N PRO A 6 20.23 14.76 39.09
CA PRO A 6 19.68 15.11 37.79
C PRO A 6 18.20 15.51 37.94
N ALA A 7 17.85 16.67 37.40
CA ALA A 7 16.48 17.17 37.40
C ALA A 7 15.53 16.15 36.75
N PRO A 8 14.28 15.99 37.25
CA PRO A 8 13.33 15.06 36.68
C PRO A 8 13.03 15.44 35.22
N THR A 9 13.41 14.55 34.30
CA THR A 9 13.09 14.68 32.88
C THR A 9 11.58 14.77 32.71
N THR A 10 11.12 15.86 32.10
CA THR A 10 9.69 16.05 31.81
C THR A 10 9.18 14.95 30.88
N PRO A 11 7.92 14.49 30.99
CA PRO A 11 7.40 13.36 30.20
C PRO A 11 7.49 13.59 28.68
N ARG A 12 7.53 14.85 28.23
CA ARG A 12 7.72 15.21 26.82
C ARG A 12 9.16 14.99 26.33
N THR A 13 10.16 15.34 27.14
CA THR A 13 11.58 15.15 26.77
C THR A 13 11.99 13.68 26.77
N ALA A 14 11.43 12.88 27.68
CA ALA A 14 11.65 11.43 27.71
C ALA A 14 11.08 10.72 26.46
N MET A 15 9.90 11.13 25.99
CA MET A 15 9.28 10.56 24.80
C MET A 15 10.01 10.95 23.51
N GLU A 16 10.44 12.22 23.39
CA GLU A 16 11.25 12.68 22.25
C GLU A 16 12.61 11.96 22.20
N ALA A 17 13.23 11.68 23.35
CA ALA A 17 14.44 10.87 23.44
C ALA A 17 14.21 9.41 23.00
N ALA A 18 13.12 8.78 23.44
CA ALA A 18 12.75 7.43 23.00
C ALA A 18 12.48 7.35 21.49
N ALA A 19 11.83 8.37 20.93
CA ALA A 19 11.59 8.48 19.49
C ALA A 19 12.92 8.57 18.71
N ALA A 20 13.85 9.41 19.17
CA ALA A 20 15.16 9.55 18.54
C ALA A 20 15.99 8.26 18.62
N ASP A 21 15.97 7.58 19.76
CA ASP A 21 16.64 6.30 19.98
C ASP A 21 16.12 5.20 19.03
N LEU A 22 14.79 5.10 18.85
CA LEU A 22 14.20 4.15 17.89
C LEU A 22 14.59 4.45 16.44
N LEU A 23 14.61 5.73 16.04
CA LEU A 23 15.01 6.12 14.69
C LEU A 23 16.52 5.90 14.44
N ALA A 24 17.34 6.10 15.47
CA ALA A 24 18.76 5.77 15.43
C ALA A 24 18.97 4.26 15.31
N ALA A 25 18.20 3.46 16.05
CA ALA A 25 18.25 2.00 15.98
C ALA A 25 17.83 1.45 14.61
N LEU A 26 16.84 2.06 13.93
CA LEU A 26 16.51 1.71 12.52
C LEU A 26 17.73 1.85 11.60
N SER A 27 18.53 2.89 11.83
CA SER A 27 19.71 3.20 11.02
C SER A 27 20.95 2.35 11.39
N SER A 28 20.88 1.57 12.47
CA SER A 28 21.99 0.74 12.98
C SER A 28 21.69 -0.76 12.79
N PRO A 29 22.38 -1.46 11.88
CA PRO A 29 22.15 -2.89 11.63
C PRO A 29 22.31 -3.78 12.87
N SER A 30 23.24 -3.45 13.77
CA SER A 30 23.52 -4.18 15.00
C SER A 30 22.44 -4.05 16.08
N SER A 31 21.50 -3.12 15.92
CA SER A 31 20.45 -2.83 16.90
C SER A 31 19.06 -3.29 16.46
N ARG A 32 18.98 -4.11 15.39
CA ARG A 32 17.71 -4.51 14.78
C ARG A 32 16.99 -5.61 15.54
N ALA A 33 17.71 -6.53 16.19
CA ALA A 33 17.08 -7.63 16.92
C ALA A 33 16.15 -7.09 18.03
N GLY A 34 14.87 -7.45 17.95
CA GLY A 34 13.86 -7.03 18.92
C GLY A 34 13.39 -5.58 18.77
N LEU A 35 13.85 -4.87 17.73
CA LEU A 35 13.44 -3.50 17.41
C LEU A 35 11.92 -3.40 17.17
N HIS A 36 11.30 -4.40 16.56
CA HIS A 36 9.85 -4.42 16.36
C HIS A 36 9.10 -4.35 17.69
N SER A 37 9.54 -5.09 18.71
CA SER A 37 8.93 -5.05 20.05
C SER A 37 9.02 -3.66 20.69
N ARG A 38 10.15 -2.96 20.50
CA ARG A 38 10.36 -1.59 20.98
C ARG A 38 9.47 -0.59 20.23
N PHE A 39 9.31 -0.74 18.91
CA PHE A 39 8.36 0.04 18.11
C PHE A 39 6.92 -0.20 18.57
N ALA A 40 6.52 -1.45 18.76
CA ALA A 40 5.19 -1.83 19.22
C ALA A 40 4.90 -1.24 20.62
N ALA A 41 5.87 -1.28 21.54
CA ALA A 41 5.72 -0.67 22.86
C ALA A 41 5.57 0.86 22.79
N TYR A 42 6.36 1.53 21.92
CA TYR A 42 6.27 2.99 21.73
C TYR A 42 4.95 3.42 21.07
N LEU A 43 4.45 2.61 20.12
CA LEU A 43 3.21 2.85 19.38
C LEU A 43 1.97 2.22 20.04
N GLN A 44 2.10 1.63 21.24
CA GLN A 44 1.00 1.04 22.02
C GLN A 44 -0.23 1.97 22.14
N PRO A 45 -0.11 3.31 22.24
CA PRO A 45 -1.29 4.19 22.27
C PRO A 45 -2.20 4.11 21.04
N PHE A 46 -1.71 3.57 19.90
CA PHE A 46 -2.52 3.32 18.72
C PHE A 46 -3.31 2.01 18.78
N SER A 47 -2.96 1.06 19.66
CA SER A 47 -3.56 -0.29 19.69
C SER A 47 -5.09 -0.32 19.61
N PRO A 48 -5.86 0.55 20.30
CA PRO A 48 -7.33 0.54 20.20
C PRO A 48 -7.89 0.89 18.81
N HIS A 49 -7.08 1.51 17.96
CA HIS A 49 -7.45 2.03 16.64
C HIS A 49 -6.89 1.18 15.48
N LEU A 50 -6.11 0.14 15.78
CA LEU A 50 -5.53 -0.73 14.74
C LEU A 50 -6.50 -1.88 14.39
N PRO A 51 -6.58 -2.28 13.10
CA PRO A 51 -7.49 -3.33 12.64
C PRO A 51 -7.34 -4.67 13.38
N ALA A 52 -6.11 -5.03 13.76
CA ALA A 52 -5.80 -6.29 14.44
C ALA A 52 -6.36 -6.38 15.88
N ALA A 53 -6.82 -5.27 16.48
CA ALA A 53 -7.30 -5.24 17.86
C ALA A 53 -8.83 -5.23 18.00
N ASN A 54 -9.60 -5.16 16.89
CA ASN A 54 -11.06 -4.99 16.95
C ASN A 54 -11.79 -5.90 15.95
N PRO A 55 -12.17 -7.13 16.34
CA PRO A 55 -13.06 -7.97 15.54
C PRO A 55 -14.53 -7.52 15.60
N ASN A 56 -14.87 -6.39 16.25
CA ASN A 56 -16.26 -5.97 16.42
C ASN A 56 -16.41 -4.43 16.41
N PRO A 57 -16.98 -3.81 15.37
CA PRO A 57 -17.37 -2.42 15.44
C PRO A 57 -18.57 -2.31 16.39
N LYS A 58 -18.34 -1.92 17.66
CA LYS A 58 -19.46 -1.60 18.57
C LYS A 58 -20.26 -0.44 17.96
N PRO A 59 -21.59 -0.57 17.80
CA PRO A 59 -22.42 0.53 17.35
C PRO A 59 -22.39 1.67 18.39
N PRO A 60 -22.36 2.95 17.96
CA PRO A 60 -22.29 4.07 18.89
C PRO A 60 -23.56 4.15 19.77
N PRO A 61 -23.44 4.47 21.07
CA PRO A 61 -24.60 4.63 21.93
C PRO A 61 -25.37 5.89 21.52
N LYS A 62 -26.66 5.72 21.22
CA LYS A 62 -27.59 6.83 20.98
C LYS A 62 -27.70 7.69 22.24
N ARG A 63 -27.27 8.95 22.19
CA ARG A 63 -27.72 9.97 23.13
C ARG A 63 -28.22 11.20 22.39
N ALA A 64 -29.52 11.41 22.49
CA ALA A 64 -30.17 12.66 22.14
C ALA A 64 -29.68 13.77 23.10
N THR A 65 -29.35 14.96 22.57
CA THR A 65 -29.99 16.26 22.88
C THR A 65 -29.29 17.37 22.09
N LYS A 66 -30.08 18.29 21.54
CA LYS A 66 -29.72 19.45 20.71
C LYS A 66 -28.78 20.44 21.42
N GLN A 67 -27.74 20.92 20.73
CA GLN A 67 -27.37 22.35 20.70
C GLN A 67 -26.39 22.64 19.55
N ALA A 68 -26.61 23.77 18.88
CA ALA A 68 -25.95 24.17 17.64
C ALA A 68 -24.60 24.86 17.90
N LYS A 69 -23.51 24.35 17.30
CA LYS A 69 -22.34 25.11 16.80
C LYS A 69 -21.32 24.17 16.14
N GLN A 70 -20.89 24.55 14.92
CA GLN A 70 -19.89 23.92 14.04
C GLN A 70 -20.24 22.51 13.50
N PRO A 71 -19.82 22.16 12.26
CA PRO A 71 -19.94 20.78 11.78
C PRO A 71 -19.15 19.88 12.74
N PRO A 72 -19.78 18.87 13.39
CA PRO A 72 -19.07 17.99 14.29
C PRO A 72 -18.07 17.19 13.47
N LEU A 73 -16.80 17.20 13.89
CA LEU A 73 -15.85 16.21 13.39
C LEU A 73 -16.39 14.80 13.70
N PRO A 74 -16.11 13.80 12.85
CA PRO A 74 -16.43 12.43 13.13
C PRO A 74 -15.92 12.06 14.54
N PRO A 75 -16.71 11.35 15.36
CA PRO A 75 -16.35 11.02 16.75
C PRO A 75 -14.98 10.33 16.87
N ASP A 76 -14.58 9.58 15.84
CA ASP A 76 -13.28 8.91 15.77
C ASP A 76 -12.11 9.90 15.58
N ALA A 77 -12.31 10.98 14.84
CA ALA A 77 -11.27 11.99 14.60
C ALA A 77 -10.90 12.78 15.86
N ALA A 78 -11.86 12.96 16.78
CA ALA A 78 -11.59 13.61 18.07
C ALA A 78 -10.71 12.74 18.98
N ALA A 79 -10.90 11.42 18.95
CA ALA A 79 -10.14 10.47 19.76
C ALA A 79 -8.69 10.33 19.28
N VAL A 80 -8.44 10.38 17.96
CA VAL A 80 -7.09 10.17 17.39
C VAL A 80 -6.29 11.47 17.20
N ARG A 81 -6.90 12.66 17.33
CA ARG A 81 -6.20 13.95 17.19
C ARG A 81 -5.01 14.15 18.15
N PRO A 82 -5.10 13.79 19.45
CA PRO A 82 -3.93 13.85 20.33
C PRO A 82 -2.79 12.94 19.88
N LEU A 83 -3.12 11.76 19.35
CA LEU A 83 -2.13 10.84 18.78
C LEU A 83 -1.47 11.44 17.55
N ALA A 84 -2.27 12.02 16.63
CA ALA A 84 -1.77 12.68 15.44
C ALA A 84 -0.76 13.79 15.79
N LYS A 85 -1.13 14.70 16.70
CA LYS A 85 -0.25 15.79 17.14
C LYS A 85 1.04 15.28 17.77
N ARG A 86 0.98 14.15 18.47
CA ARG A 86 2.10 13.61 19.25
C ARG A 86 3.06 12.79 18.40
N PHE A 87 2.54 11.97 17.49
CA PHE A 87 3.32 10.92 16.82
C PHE A 87 3.58 11.18 15.34
N LEU A 88 2.84 12.09 14.69
CA LEU A 88 3.01 12.35 13.26
C LEU A 88 4.47 12.65 12.85
N PRO A 89 5.25 13.49 13.59
CA PRO A 89 6.65 13.73 13.22
C PRO A 89 7.50 12.45 13.23
N PHE A 90 7.27 11.58 14.22
CA PHE A 90 7.96 10.30 14.33
C PHE A 90 7.56 9.35 13.20
N LEU A 91 6.26 9.19 12.93
CA LEU A 91 5.75 8.32 11.87
C LEU A 91 6.30 8.75 10.51
N CYS A 92 6.23 10.05 10.19
CA CYS A 92 6.79 10.58 8.95
C CYS A 92 8.29 10.30 8.83
N ARG A 93 9.05 10.45 9.92
CA ARG A 93 10.50 10.20 9.89
C ARG A 93 10.83 8.72 9.74
N ALA A 94 10.11 7.83 10.42
CA ALA A 94 10.28 6.39 10.27
C ALA A 94 9.97 5.94 8.82
N LEU A 95 8.86 6.42 8.24
CA LEU A 95 8.47 6.11 6.86
C LEU A 95 9.43 6.65 5.79
N GLN A 96 10.21 7.69 6.10
CA GLN A 96 11.30 8.15 5.23
C GLN A 96 12.53 7.23 5.29
N LEU A 97 12.80 6.61 6.45
CA LEU A 97 13.99 5.79 6.67
C LEU A 97 13.80 4.34 6.23
N LEU A 98 12.59 3.79 6.38
CA LEU A 98 12.32 2.36 6.16
C LEU A 98 12.51 1.90 4.69
N PRO A 99 11.97 2.58 3.66
CA PRO A 99 12.06 2.07 2.29
C PRO A 99 13.51 1.90 1.79
N PRO A 100 14.43 2.87 1.98
CA PRO A 100 15.83 2.71 1.59
C PRO A 100 16.53 1.52 2.27
N LEU A 101 16.19 1.22 3.53
CA LEU A 101 16.76 0.07 4.27
C LEU A 101 16.29 -1.27 3.72
N LEU A 102 15.12 -1.28 3.06
CA LEU A 102 14.49 -2.45 2.46
C LEU A 102 14.83 -2.62 0.98
N LEU A 103 15.63 -1.75 0.37
CA LEU A 103 16.10 -1.95 -1.01
C LEU A 103 17.15 -3.08 -1.09
N PRO A 104 17.12 -3.94 -2.11
CA PRO A 104 18.15 -4.95 -2.33
C PRO A 104 19.53 -4.32 -2.40
N ASN A 105 20.42 -4.65 -1.46
CA ASN A 105 21.81 -4.18 -1.48
C ASN A 105 22.72 -5.33 -1.95
N PRO A 106 23.36 -5.23 -3.12
CA PRO A 106 24.20 -6.29 -3.67
C PRO A 106 25.46 -6.57 -2.82
N SER A 107 25.80 -5.70 -1.86
CA SER A 107 26.99 -5.84 -1.01
C SER A 107 26.70 -6.39 0.39
N ALA A 108 25.43 -6.58 0.76
CA ALA A 108 25.05 -7.01 2.11
C ALA A 108 24.81 -8.52 2.14
N GLY A 109 25.70 -9.27 2.81
CA GLY A 109 25.41 -10.64 3.23
C GLY A 109 24.12 -10.67 4.05
N GLY A 110 23.15 -11.45 3.61
CA GLY A 110 21.75 -11.32 4.02
C GLY A 110 21.49 -11.73 5.48
N ASP A 111 21.01 -10.77 6.27
CA ASP A 111 20.26 -11.03 7.50
C ASP A 111 18.76 -10.99 7.17
N ALA A 112 18.20 -12.13 6.74
CA ALA A 112 16.80 -12.24 6.37
C ALA A 112 15.86 -11.91 7.55
N ALA A 113 16.22 -12.34 8.76
CA ALA A 113 15.41 -12.11 9.96
C ALA A 113 15.33 -10.61 10.30
N GLY A 114 16.46 -9.89 10.21
CA GLY A 114 16.47 -8.44 10.42
C GLY A 114 15.67 -7.65 9.36
N LEU A 115 15.57 -8.16 8.13
CA LEU A 115 14.76 -7.55 7.07
C LEU A 115 13.26 -7.77 7.29
N ASP A 116 12.87 -8.97 7.73
CA ASP A 116 11.48 -9.26 8.09
C ASP A 116 11.01 -8.38 9.24
N GLU A 117 11.87 -8.16 10.24
CA GLU A 117 11.58 -7.26 11.35
C GLU A 117 11.36 -5.81 10.89
N LEU A 118 12.12 -5.33 9.89
CA LEU A 118 11.91 -4.01 9.28
C LEU A 118 10.58 -3.94 8.49
N LEU A 119 10.18 -5.01 7.82
CA LEU A 119 8.88 -5.08 7.13
C LEU A 119 7.71 -5.01 8.13
N GLU A 120 7.82 -5.68 9.29
CA GLU A 120 6.82 -5.57 10.35
C GLU A 120 6.73 -4.16 10.94
N ILE A 121 7.89 -3.52 11.19
CA ILE A 121 7.92 -2.12 11.64
C ILE A 121 7.28 -1.20 10.61
N TYR A 122 7.51 -1.43 9.32
CA TYR A 122 6.91 -0.63 8.25
C TYR A 122 5.39 -0.80 8.19
N GLY A 123 4.89 -2.04 8.21
CA GLY A 123 3.45 -2.32 8.29
C GLY A 123 2.80 -1.62 9.49
N LEU A 124 3.35 -1.80 10.68
CA LEU A 124 2.85 -1.17 11.91
C LEU A 124 2.83 0.37 11.82
N THR A 125 3.89 0.97 11.26
CA THR A 125 3.99 2.43 11.11
C THR A 125 2.93 2.95 10.14
N LEU A 126 2.66 2.22 9.05
CA LEU A 126 1.60 2.55 8.10
C LEU A 126 0.20 2.39 8.70
N ASP A 127 -0.03 1.36 9.51
CA ASP A 127 -1.30 1.17 10.20
C ASP A 127 -1.56 2.30 11.20
N CYS A 128 -0.53 2.72 11.95
CA CYS A 128 -0.61 3.88 12.83
C CYS A 128 -0.89 5.17 12.06
N LEU A 129 -0.25 5.37 10.90
CA LEU A 129 -0.51 6.53 10.04
C LEU A 129 -1.94 6.52 9.50
N ALA A 130 -2.44 5.35 9.07
CA ALA A 130 -3.81 5.19 8.60
C ALA A 130 -4.83 5.53 9.69
N ALA A 131 -4.59 5.13 10.94
CA ALA A 131 -5.45 5.42 12.08
C ALA A 131 -5.61 6.92 12.37
N ILE A 132 -4.62 7.76 12.03
CA ILE A 132 -4.70 9.23 12.20
C ILE A 132 -4.95 9.97 10.89
N SER A 133 -5.15 9.26 9.77
CA SER A 133 -5.25 9.85 8.43
C SER A 133 -6.34 10.92 8.32
N THR A 134 -7.48 10.74 8.99
CA THR A 134 -8.59 11.71 9.02
C THR A 134 -8.24 13.03 9.72
N CYS A 135 -7.14 13.07 10.48
CA CYS A 135 -6.63 14.28 11.12
C CYS A 135 -5.56 14.99 10.30
N LEU A 136 -5.14 14.43 9.17
CA LEU A 136 -4.08 14.97 8.33
C LEU A 136 -4.69 15.84 7.24
N ALA A 137 -4.03 16.96 6.94
CA ALA A 137 -4.31 17.72 5.73
C ALA A 137 -3.64 17.03 4.53
N GLY A 138 -4.34 16.91 3.42
CA GLY A 138 -3.78 16.36 2.18
C GLY A 138 -4.79 15.57 1.37
N LYS A 139 -4.28 14.90 0.34
CA LYS A 139 -5.06 14.04 -0.55
C LYS A 139 -5.60 12.83 0.23
N PRO A 140 -6.85 12.38 0.00
CA PRO A 140 -7.46 11.28 0.73
C PRO A 140 -6.73 9.93 0.54
N TYR A 141 -5.96 9.78 -0.55
CA TYR A 141 -5.15 8.60 -0.87
C TYR A 141 -3.67 8.75 -0.52
N SER A 142 -3.25 9.80 0.19
CA SER A 142 -1.84 10.03 0.54
C SER A 142 -1.22 8.88 1.34
N VAL A 143 -1.98 8.25 2.24
CA VAL A 143 -1.54 7.05 2.96
C VAL A 143 -1.44 5.84 2.02
N LEU A 144 -2.33 5.73 1.03
CA LEU A 144 -2.30 4.66 0.04
C LEU A 144 -1.06 4.72 -0.84
N LEU A 145 -0.57 5.93 -1.18
CA LEU A 145 0.71 6.12 -1.86
C LEU A 145 1.88 5.52 -1.05
N GLN A 146 1.85 5.66 0.27
CA GLN A 146 2.88 5.06 1.14
C GLN A 146 2.72 3.54 1.25
N ARG A 147 1.48 3.03 1.24
CA ARG A 147 1.20 1.58 1.19
C ARG A 147 1.67 0.94 -0.12
N GLY A 148 1.50 1.60 -1.27
CA GLY A 148 2.02 1.12 -2.55
C GLY A 148 3.54 0.90 -2.53
N ARG A 149 4.30 1.82 -1.91
CA ARG A 149 5.75 1.64 -1.72
C ARG A 149 6.09 0.44 -0.83
N PHE A 150 5.30 0.20 0.21
CA PHE A 150 5.47 -0.96 1.08
C PHE A 150 5.17 -2.28 0.35
N VAL A 151 4.11 -2.31 -0.46
CA VAL A 151 3.78 -3.43 -1.36
C VAL A 151 4.97 -3.78 -2.27
N CYS A 152 5.58 -2.77 -2.90
CA CYS A 152 6.78 -2.96 -3.72
C CYS A 152 7.97 -3.51 -2.90
N CYS A 153 8.16 -3.05 -1.66
CA CYS A 153 9.19 -3.59 -0.77
C CYS A 153 8.95 -5.08 -0.46
N LEU A 154 7.72 -5.47 -0.12
CA LEU A 154 7.35 -6.86 0.14
C LEU A 154 7.63 -7.76 -1.08
N GLU A 155 7.22 -7.33 -2.28
CA GLU A 155 7.46 -8.08 -3.53
C GLU A 155 8.96 -8.25 -3.81
N SER A 156 9.74 -7.18 -3.68
CA SER A 156 11.19 -7.22 -3.90
C SER A 156 11.93 -8.14 -2.93
N ARG A 157 11.32 -8.43 -1.76
CA ARG A 157 11.84 -9.33 -0.72
C ARG A 157 11.27 -10.74 -0.79
N GLY A 158 10.42 -11.03 -1.78
CA GLY A 158 9.86 -12.37 -1.99
C GLY A 158 8.66 -12.71 -1.09
N HIS A 159 8.12 -11.74 -0.35
CA HIS A 159 6.92 -11.92 0.47
C HIS A 159 5.64 -11.84 -0.38
N TYR A 160 5.55 -12.66 -1.43
CA TYR A 160 4.53 -12.54 -2.49
C TYR A 160 3.09 -12.65 -1.97
N ALA A 161 2.81 -13.57 -1.05
CA ALA A 161 1.47 -13.73 -0.49
C ALA A 161 1.02 -12.48 0.31
N ARG A 162 1.92 -11.91 1.12
CA ARG A 162 1.64 -10.68 1.87
C ARG A 162 1.55 -9.47 0.95
N ALA A 163 2.41 -9.39 -0.06
CA ALA A 163 2.39 -8.33 -1.06
C ALA A 163 1.09 -8.32 -1.87
N GLU A 164 0.59 -9.50 -2.27
CA GLU A 164 -0.68 -9.65 -2.99
C GLU A 164 -1.86 -9.17 -2.13
N ALA A 165 -1.96 -9.64 -0.88
CA ALA A 165 -3.03 -9.26 0.02
C ALA A 165 -3.04 -7.75 0.30
N GLU A 166 -1.87 -7.17 0.56
CA GLU A 166 -1.73 -5.73 0.79
C GLU A 166 -2.02 -4.92 -0.49
N ALA A 167 -1.63 -5.41 -1.66
CA ALA A 167 -1.93 -4.76 -2.95
C ALA A 167 -3.43 -4.76 -3.25
N ALA A 168 -4.11 -5.88 -3.03
CA ALA A 168 -5.55 -6.01 -3.20
C ALA A 168 -6.31 -5.07 -2.24
N ALA A 169 -5.95 -5.07 -0.96
CA ALA A 169 -6.54 -4.18 0.03
C ALA A 169 -6.30 -2.69 -0.30
N THR A 170 -5.11 -2.35 -0.81
CA THR A 170 -4.76 -0.98 -1.22
C THR A 170 -5.55 -0.55 -2.45
N LEU A 171 -5.75 -1.43 -3.45
CA LEU A 171 -6.59 -1.15 -4.62
C LEU A 171 -8.05 -0.95 -4.22
N ASP A 172 -8.60 -1.78 -3.32
CA ASP A 172 -9.96 -1.61 -2.83
C ASP A 172 -10.14 -0.29 -2.07
N ALA A 173 -9.19 0.05 -1.19
CA ALA A 173 -9.21 1.32 -0.49
C ALA A 173 -9.07 2.51 -1.46
N LEU A 174 -8.24 2.38 -2.50
CA LEU A 174 -8.07 3.40 -3.55
C LEU A 174 -9.39 3.60 -4.31
N ARG A 175 -10.03 2.51 -4.73
CA ARG A 175 -11.34 2.55 -5.37
C ARG A 175 -12.38 3.27 -4.50
N CYS A 176 -12.44 2.96 -3.20
CA CYS A 176 -13.32 3.65 -2.26
C CYS A 176 -12.99 5.15 -2.14
N ALA A 177 -11.70 5.51 -2.11
CA ALA A 177 -11.28 6.90 -2.01
C ALA A 177 -11.56 7.73 -3.28
N LEU A 178 -11.55 7.08 -4.45
CA LEU A 178 -11.80 7.71 -5.74
C LEU A 178 -13.29 7.74 -6.12
N SER A 179 -14.13 6.94 -5.44
CA SER A 179 -15.56 6.86 -5.75
C SER A 179 -16.32 8.07 -5.17
N PRO A 180 -17.24 8.69 -5.93
CA PRO A 180 -18.01 9.82 -5.43
C PRO A 180 -18.95 9.38 -4.28
N PRO A 181 -19.18 10.25 -3.28
CA PRO A 181 -20.02 9.94 -2.11
C PRO A 181 -21.49 9.67 -2.43
N THR A 182 -21.95 9.99 -3.65
CA THR A 182 -23.30 9.70 -4.16
C THR A 182 -23.42 8.36 -4.88
N ALA A 183 -22.34 7.58 -5.02
CA ALA A 183 -22.38 6.21 -5.53
C ALA A 183 -22.98 5.25 -4.48
N ALA A 184 -24.25 5.48 -4.13
CA ALA A 184 -25.00 4.60 -3.27
C ALA A 184 -25.40 3.33 -4.03
N LYS A 185 -24.85 2.22 -3.54
CA LYS A 185 -25.12 0.81 -3.82
C LYS A 185 -24.48 0.23 -5.08
N PRO A 186 -23.77 -0.91 -4.97
CA PRO A 186 -23.52 -1.74 -6.14
C PRO A 186 -24.88 -2.19 -6.68
N SER A 187 -25.17 -1.90 -7.95
CA SER A 187 -26.34 -2.48 -8.60
C SER A 187 -26.13 -4.00 -8.61
N ARG A 188 -26.99 -4.72 -7.90
CA ARG A 188 -27.13 -6.18 -8.06
C ARG A 188 -27.76 -6.41 -9.43
N GLY A 189 -26.96 -6.43 -10.47
CA GLY A 189 -27.41 -6.64 -11.84
C GLY A 189 -26.28 -7.13 -12.72
N ALA A 190 -26.35 -8.41 -13.08
CA ALA A 190 -25.39 -9.20 -13.86
C ALA A 190 -24.01 -9.39 -13.20
N ALA A 191 -23.40 -10.55 -13.42
CA ALA A 191 -22.07 -10.95 -12.93
C ALA A 191 -20.93 -10.16 -13.61
N SER A 192 -21.06 -8.83 -13.67
CA SER A 192 -20.01 -7.93 -14.10
C SER A 192 -19.08 -7.71 -12.92
N VAL A 193 -17.85 -8.21 -13.04
CA VAL A 193 -16.76 -7.94 -12.11
C VAL A 193 -16.70 -6.43 -11.90
N ALA A 194 -16.98 -5.96 -10.68
CA ALA A 194 -16.99 -4.53 -10.40
C ALA A 194 -15.63 -3.94 -10.78
N PRO A 195 -15.59 -2.79 -11.49
CA PRO A 195 -14.34 -2.18 -11.89
C PRO A 195 -13.50 -1.88 -10.64
N LEU A 196 -12.25 -2.34 -10.67
CA LEU A 196 -11.28 -2.21 -9.60
C LEU A 196 -10.72 -0.79 -9.52
N LEU A 197 -10.80 -0.04 -10.63
CA LEU A 197 -10.51 1.39 -10.67
C LEU A 197 -11.69 2.11 -11.35
N PRO A 198 -12.19 3.23 -10.79
CA PRO A 198 -13.17 4.05 -11.49
C PRO A 198 -12.55 4.71 -12.73
N GLU A 199 -13.38 5.20 -13.65
CA GLU A 199 -12.91 6.04 -14.75
C GLU A 199 -12.37 7.38 -14.21
N PRO A 200 -11.28 7.93 -14.77
CA PRO A 200 -10.70 9.20 -14.30
C PRO A 200 -11.70 10.34 -14.27
N GLY A 201 -12.58 10.45 -15.26
CA GLY A 201 -13.60 11.51 -15.33
C GLY A 201 -14.62 11.48 -14.19
N ILE A 202 -14.75 10.36 -13.48
CA ILE A 202 -15.69 10.19 -12.36
C ILE A 202 -14.98 10.43 -11.02
N ALA A 203 -13.65 10.35 -10.98
CA ALA A 203 -12.82 10.48 -9.78
C ALA A 203 -12.55 11.94 -9.34
N GLY A 204 -13.23 12.92 -9.95
CA GLY A 204 -13.06 14.34 -9.63
C GLY A 204 -11.61 14.81 -9.82
N GLU A 205 -11.11 15.64 -8.89
CA GLU A 205 -9.73 16.16 -8.93
C GLU A 205 -8.67 15.05 -8.89
N ALA A 206 -8.96 13.92 -8.23
CA ALA A 206 -8.05 12.78 -8.17
C ALA A 206 -7.88 12.10 -9.54
N GLY A 207 -8.87 12.23 -10.42
CA GLY A 207 -8.83 11.74 -11.80
C GLY A 207 -7.87 12.50 -12.71
N ALA A 208 -7.33 13.63 -12.26
CA ALA A 208 -6.29 14.39 -12.97
C ALA A 208 -4.91 14.24 -12.31
N ASP A 209 -4.81 13.44 -11.24
CA ASP A 209 -3.57 13.31 -10.47
C ASP A 209 -2.69 12.15 -10.98
N PRO A 210 -1.49 12.43 -11.51
CA PRO A 210 -0.59 11.38 -11.99
C PRO A 210 -0.10 10.44 -10.88
N GLU A 211 -0.15 10.84 -9.61
CA GLU A 211 0.22 9.97 -8.48
C GLU A 211 -0.74 8.78 -8.34
N VAL A 212 -2.03 8.98 -8.64
CA VAL A 212 -3.04 7.90 -8.61
C VAL A 212 -2.74 6.86 -9.71
N THR A 213 -2.42 7.34 -10.92
CA THR A 213 -2.01 6.46 -12.02
C THR A 213 -0.77 5.68 -11.67
N THR A 214 0.23 6.35 -11.08
CA THR A 214 1.50 5.73 -10.66
C THR A 214 1.24 4.61 -9.65
N LEU A 215 0.46 4.88 -8.60
CA LEU A 215 0.10 3.88 -7.60
C LEU A 215 -0.62 2.69 -8.22
N ALA A 216 -1.63 2.94 -9.05
CA ALA A 216 -2.41 1.86 -9.67
C ALA A 216 -1.56 0.97 -10.60
N VAL A 217 -0.62 1.57 -11.34
CA VAL A 217 0.38 0.84 -12.15
C VAL A 217 1.29 -0.01 -11.25
N GLU A 218 1.86 0.57 -10.19
CA GLU A 218 2.75 -0.14 -9.26
C GLU A 218 2.05 -1.34 -8.61
N LEU A 219 0.82 -1.17 -8.13
CA LEU A 219 0.01 -2.25 -7.54
C LEU A 219 -0.28 -3.35 -8.58
N THR A 220 -0.63 -2.98 -9.82
CA THR A 220 -0.90 -3.95 -10.90
C THR A 220 0.34 -4.75 -11.26
N VAL A 221 1.50 -4.09 -11.39
CA VAL A 221 2.79 -4.75 -11.64
C VAL A 221 3.17 -5.67 -10.48
N CYS A 222 2.92 -5.25 -9.24
CA CYS A 222 3.16 -6.09 -8.07
C CYS A 222 2.29 -7.34 -8.07
N LEU A 223 0.98 -7.22 -8.32
CA LEU A 223 0.07 -8.37 -8.43
C LEU A 223 0.52 -9.36 -9.50
N ALA A 224 0.92 -8.86 -10.67
CA ALA A 224 1.48 -9.67 -11.75
C ALA A 224 2.78 -10.39 -11.32
N ASN A 225 3.68 -9.71 -10.60
CA ASN A 225 4.88 -10.31 -10.06
C ASN A 225 4.56 -11.37 -9.01
N CYS A 226 3.59 -11.13 -8.14
CA CYS A 226 3.16 -12.09 -7.12
C CYS A 226 2.55 -13.34 -7.74
N ALA A 227 1.70 -13.19 -8.77
CA ALA A 227 1.13 -14.32 -9.49
C ALA A 227 2.22 -15.16 -10.18
N SER A 228 3.07 -14.52 -10.99
CA SER A 228 4.10 -15.22 -11.77
C SER A 228 5.25 -15.75 -10.92
N LYS A 229 5.92 -14.91 -10.12
CA LYS A 229 7.08 -15.34 -9.30
C LYS A 229 6.67 -16.18 -8.10
N GLY A 230 5.48 -15.95 -7.56
CA GLY A 230 4.89 -16.76 -6.50
C GLY A 230 4.33 -18.10 -7.00
N LYS A 231 4.34 -18.35 -8.32
CA LYS A 231 3.85 -19.58 -8.96
C LYS A 231 2.41 -19.92 -8.56
N VAL A 232 1.55 -18.90 -8.55
CA VAL A 232 0.15 -19.04 -8.17
C VAL A 232 -0.58 -19.81 -9.26
N LYS A 233 -1.39 -20.80 -8.89
CA LYS A 233 -2.14 -21.67 -9.80
C LYS A 233 -3.64 -21.41 -9.73
N GLU A 234 -4.00 -20.13 -9.73
CA GLU A 234 -5.38 -19.69 -9.64
C GLU A 234 -5.67 -18.74 -10.79
N ASP A 235 -6.57 -19.15 -11.67
CA ASP A 235 -7.03 -18.41 -12.85
C ASP A 235 -7.41 -16.96 -12.52
N ALA A 236 -8.14 -16.78 -11.42
CA ALA A 236 -8.65 -15.49 -10.96
C ALA A 236 -7.53 -14.45 -10.73
N CYS A 237 -6.32 -14.88 -10.34
CA CYS A 237 -5.19 -13.97 -10.15
C CYS A 237 -4.72 -13.38 -11.47
N TYR A 238 -4.65 -14.18 -12.53
CA TYR A 238 -4.23 -13.74 -13.86
C TYR A 238 -5.32 -12.91 -14.53
N GLU A 239 -6.58 -13.35 -14.44
CA GLU A 239 -7.71 -12.57 -14.94
C GLU A 239 -7.77 -11.18 -14.31
N ARG A 240 -7.55 -11.08 -12.99
CA ARG A 240 -7.50 -9.80 -12.27
C ARG A 240 -6.43 -8.87 -12.84
N VAL A 241 -5.22 -9.38 -13.09
CA VAL A 241 -4.13 -8.59 -13.68
C VAL A 241 -4.50 -8.09 -15.08
N ARG A 242 -5.03 -8.96 -15.94
CA ARG A 242 -5.47 -8.58 -17.29
C ARG A 242 -6.54 -7.48 -17.23
N ASN A 243 -7.54 -7.64 -16.37
CA ASN A 243 -8.62 -6.66 -16.20
C ASN A 243 -8.10 -5.30 -15.70
N LEU A 244 -7.14 -5.30 -14.78
CA LEU A 244 -6.52 -4.07 -14.28
C LEU A 244 -5.76 -3.31 -15.38
N VAL A 245 -5.01 -4.01 -16.23
CA VAL A 245 -4.29 -3.37 -17.35
C VAL A 245 -5.27 -2.70 -18.32
N GLU A 246 -6.38 -3.35 -18.64
CA GLU A 246 -7.44 -2.76 -19.48
C GLU A 246 -8.04 -1.51 -18.82
N GLN A 247 -8.35 -1.57 -17.53
CA GLN A 247 -8.88 -0.45 -16.76
C GLN A 247 -7.89 0.72 -16.59
N LEU A 248 -6.59 0.47 -16.69
CA LEU A 248 -5.57 1.51 -16.60
C LEU A 248 -5.42 2.35 -17.88
N ARG A 249 -5.96 1.91 -19.02
CA ARG A 249 -5.79 2.62 -20.30
C ARG A 249 -6.22 4.10 -20.26
N PRO A 250 -7.38 4.48 -19.68
CA PRO A 250 -7.75 5.88 -19.55
C PRO A 250 -6.81 6.65 -18.61
N TRP A 251 -6.34 6.00 -17.53
CA TRP A 251 -5.44 6.58 -16.54
C TRP A 251 -4.05 6.89 -17.13
N LEU A 252 -3.55 6.06 -18.04
CA LEU A 252 -2.25 6.24 -18.71
C LEU A 252 -2.16 7.51 -19.58
N ARG A 253 -3.28 8.21 -19.82
CA ARG A 253 -3.32 9.50 -20.52
C ARG A 253 -3.05 10.71 -19.62
N ILE A 254 -3.07 10.52 -18.29
CA ILE A 254 -2.91 11.61 -17.31
C ILE A 254 -1.43 11.99 -17.10
N PRO A 255 -0.49 11.04 -16.93
CA PRO A 255 0.93 11.38 -16.79
C PRO A 255 1.53 11.96 -18.07
N THR A 256 2.75 12.51 -17.99
CA THR A 256 3.49 12.97 -19.18
C THR A 256 3.73 11.81 -20.15
N GLU A 257 3.98 12.11 -21.43
CA GLU A 257 4.23 11.10 -22.45
C GLU A 257 5.39 10.16 -22.06
N GLU A 258 6.46 10.69 -21.47
CA GLU A 258 7.61 9.91 -21.00
C GLU A 258 7.25 8.99 -19.85
N ALA A 259 6.44 9.45 -18.90
CA ALA A 259 5.95 8.64 -17.79
C ALA A 259 4.99 7.55 -18.28
N SER A 260 4.08 7.89 -19.19
CA SER A 260 3.14 6.96 -19.81
C SER A 260 3.87 5.83 -20.55
N LYS A 261 4.88 6.16 -21.37
CA LYS A 261 5.74 5.16 -22.04
C LYS A 261 6.43 4.21 -21.06
N LYS A 262 6.96 4.74 -19.94
CA LYS A 262 7.57 3.93 -18.88
C LYS A 262 6.55 2.99 -18.24
N TYR A 263 5.36 3.49 -17.91
CA TYR A 263 4.30 2.69 -17.29
C TYR A 263 3.77 1.60 -18.21
N VAL A 264 3.53 1.92 -19.48
CA VAL A 264 3.17 0.93 -20.51
C VAL A 264 4.23 -0.17 -20.60
N THR A 265 5.52 0.21 -20.62
CA THR A 265 6.62 -0.78 -20.65
C THR A 265 6.62 -1.68 -19.41
N LEU A 266 6.39 -1.12 -18.21
CA LEU A 266 6.31 -1.90 -16.97
C LEU A 266 5.14 -2.89 -16.98
N LEU A 267 3.95 -2.44 -17.41
CA LEU A 267 2.75 -3.27 -17.50
C LEU A 267 2.93 -4.40 -18.53
N VAL A 268 3.46 -4.09 -19.71
CA VAL A 268 3.74 -5.10 -20.75
C VAL A 268 4.74 -6.13 -20.24
N ASN A 269 5.85 -5.71 -19.63
CA ASN A 269 6.82 -6.66 -19.05
C ASN A 269 6.20 -7.53 -17.93
N ALA A 270 5.26 -6.98 -17.17
CA ALA A 270 4.52 -7.73 -16.15
C ALA A 270 3.57 -8.76 -16.77
N LEU A 271 2.82 -8.38 -17.81
CA LEU A 271 1.97 -9.28 -18.59
C LEU A 271 2.78 -10.39 -19.25
N SER A 272 3.91 -10.07 -19.89
CA SER A 272 4.78 -11.07 -20.53
C SER A 272 5.25 -12.13 -19.55
N ARG A 273 5.64 -11.74 -18.33
CA ARG A 273 6.02 -12.70 -17.27
C ARG A 273 4.85 -13.58 -16.84
N CYS A 274 3.65 -13.02 -16.75
CA CYS A 274 2.44 -13.79 -16.46
C CYS A 274 2.11 -14.77 -17.59
N ALA A 275 2.17 -14.34 -18.85
CA ALA A 275 1.91 -15.17 -20.03
C ALA A 275 2.90 -16.33 -20.13
N ILE A 276 4.20 -16.08 -19.89
CA ILE A 276 5.23 -17.13 -19.83
C ILE A 276 4.91 -18.13 -18.72
N SER A 277 4.55 -17.66 -17.53
CA SER A 277 4.19 -18.53 -16.39
C SER A 277 2.97 -19.39 -16.71
N LEU A 278 1.91 -18.82 -17.30
CA LEU A 278 0.70 -19.53 -17.71
C LEU A 278 1.00 -20.58 -18.79
N ALA A 279 1.80 -20.22 -19.80
CA ALA A 279 2.15 -21.15 -20.88
C ALA A 279 3.02 -22.31 -20.37
N ALA A 280 4.01 -22.01 -19.53
CA ALA A 280 4.93 -23.00 -18.96
C ALA A 280 4.20 -24.01 -18.05
N GLU A 281 3.16 -23.56 -17.34
CA GLU A 281 2.36 -24.38 -16.42
C GLU A 281 0.94 -24.64 -16.95
N SER A 282 0.76 -24.63 -18.28
CA SER A 282 -0.55 -24.68 -18.95
C SER A 282 -1.45 -25.85 -18.55
N SER A 283 -0.89 -26.96 -18.06
CA SER A 283 -1.67 -28.09 -17.54
C SER A 283 -2.46 -27.79 -16.26
N PHE A 284 -2.13 -26.71 -15.56
CA PHE A 284 -2.78 -26.31 -14.30
C PHE A 284 -3.89 -25.26 -14.49
N PHE A 285 -4.04 -24.73 -15.70
CA PHE A 285 -4.92 -23.59 -15.99
C PHE A 285 -5.97 -23.96 -17.04
N ASP A 286 -7.06 -23.19 -17.07
CA ASP A 286 -7.99 -23.26 -18.18
C ASP A 286 -7.31 -22.91 -19.52
N ALA A 287 -7.54 -23.74 -20.54
CA ALA A 287 -6.85 -23.63 -21.82
C ALA A 287 -7.25 -22.36 -22.59
N ASP A 288 -8.49 -21.88 -22.41
CA ASP A 288 -8.96 -20.66 -23.04
C ASP A 288 -8.40 -19.43 -22.32
N LEU A 289 -8.29 -19.45 -20.98
CA LEU A 289 -7.55 -18.43 -20.24
C LEU A 289 -6.12 -18.29 -20.73
N VAL A 290 -5.36 -19.39 -20.83
CA VAL A 290 -3.95 -19.36 -21.28
C VAL A 290 -3.86 -18.76 -22.69
N ARG A 291 -4.73 -19.20 -23.61
CA ARG A 291 -4.77 -18.71 -24.99
C ARG A 291 -5.09 -17.21 -25.05
N GLU A 292 -6.18 -16.79 -24.43
CA GLU A 292 -6.63 -15.41 -24.46
C GLU A 292 -5.64 -14.46 -23.79
N PHE A 293 -5.07 -14.87 -22.66
CA PHE A 293 -4.08 -14.05 -21.95
C PHE A 293 -2.82 -13.86 -22.80
N CYS A 294 -2.32 -14.93 -23.44
CA CYS A 294 -1.17 -14.86 -24.33
C CYS A 294 -1.45 -13.98 -25.56
N VAL A 295 -2.60 -14.14 -26.22
CA VAL A 295 -3.00 -13.31 -27.37
C VAL A 295 -3.12 -11.83 -26.97
N ALA A 296 -3.77 -11.55 -25.84
CA ALA A 296 -3.88 -10.19 -25.32
C ALA A 296 -2.50 -9.58 -25.03
N THR A 297 -1.60 -10.35 -24.40
CA THR A 297 -0.24 -9.92 -24.08
C THR A 297 0.57 -9.62 -25.34
N LEU A 298 0.47 -10.45 -26.38
CA LEU A 298 1.11 -10.21 -27.67
C LEU A 298 0.59 -8.93 -28.33
N GLY A 299 -0.72 -8.71 -28.31
CA GLY A 299 -1.32 -7.47 -28.81
C GLY A 299 -0.83 -6.21 -28.08
N GLU A 300 -0.64 -6.29 -26.75
CA GLU A 300 -0.05 -5.18 -25.99
C GLU A 300 1.45 -4.98 -26.29
N CYS A 301 2.20 -6.07 -26.52
CA CYS A 301 3.59 -6.00 -26.96
C CYS A 301 3.72 -5.32 -28.33
N GLU A 302 2.82 -5.63 -29.26
CA GLU A 302 2.78 -5.03 -30.60
C GLU A 302 2.53 -3.52 -30.53
N LYS A 303 1.47 -3.12 -29.81
CA LYS A 303 1.12 -1.70 -29.62
C LYS A 303 2.24 -0.91 -28.96
N ALA A 304 2.95 -1.53 -28.01
CA ALA A 304 4.06 -0.91 -27.30
C ALA A 304 5.40 -0.97 -28.05
N GLN A 305 5.47 -1.64 -29.21
CA GLN A 305 6.71 -1.91 -29.96
C GLN A 305 7.75 -2.68 -29.12
N LEU A 306 7.29 -3.63 -28.31
CA LEU A 306 8.10 -4.44 -27.38
C LEU A 306 8.16 -5.92 -27.73
N ILE A 307 7.65 -6.33 -28.91
CA ILE A 307 7.65 -7.74 -29.35
C ILE A 307 9.05 -8.37 -29.31
N GLU A 308 10.09 -7.62 -29.69
CA GLU A 308 11.47 -8.11 -29.72
C GLU A 308 12.05 -8.44 -28.33
N ARG A 309 11.35 -8.07 -27.24
CA ARG A 309 11.77 -8.35 -25.85
C ARG A 309 11.14 -9.60 -25.25
N LEU A 310 10.25 -10.27 -25.97
CA LEU A 310 9.72 -11.56 -25.52
C LEU A 310 10.82 -12.62 -25.67
N PRO A 311 11.04 -13.48 -24.66
CA PRO A 311 11.95 -14.61 -24.81
C PRO A 311 11.41 -15.53 -25.91
N ILE A 312 12.28 -15.88 -26.85
CA ILE A 312 12.05 -16.89 -27.90
C ILE A 312 12.05 -18.28 -27.25
#